data_AF-A0A822GUL9-F1
#
_entry.id   AF-A0A822GUL9-F1
#
_cell.length_a   1.000
_cell.length_b   1.000
_cell.length_c   1.000
_cell.angle_alpha   90.00
_cell.angle_beta   90.00
_cell.angle_gamma   90.00
#
_symmetry.space_group_name_H-M   'P 1'
#
loop_
_entity.id
_entity.type
_entity.pdbx_description
1 polymer ?
#
loop_
_entity_poly.entity_id
_entity_poly.type
_entity_poly.pdbx_seq_one_letter_code
_entity_poly.pdbx_strand_id
1 'polypeptide(L)'
;MGQKSMICAAQDTIKGKPIENSTLIKKLLELSDSKTEHLPGLFTLVPGMPVILTQNMAIELGLINGMNEIFRQLVFEEESVS
;
A
#
# COMPACT_ATOMS: atom_id res chain seq x y z
N MET A 1 0.66 9.20 23.34
CA MET A 1 0.69 7.76 23.00
C MET A 1 1.03 7.65 21.53
N GLY A 2 2.20 7.14 21.17
CA GLY A 2 2.65 7.11 19.77
C GLY A 2 1.83 6.10 18.96
N GLN A 3 1.22 6.54 17.85
CA GLN A 3 0.61 5.63 16.88
C GLN A 3 1.70 4.72 16.29
N LYS A 4 1.48 3.41 16.37
CA LYS A 4 2.41 2.40 15.85
C LYS A 4 2.22 2.33 14.33
N SER A 5 3.20 2.81 13.57
CA SER A 5 3.21 2.68 12.11
C SER A 5 3.31 1.20 11.71
N MET A 6 2.46 0.78 10.77
CA MET A 6 2.50 -0.56 10.19
C MET A 6 3.23 -0.48 8.84
N ILE A 7 4.28 -1.27 8.70
CA ILE A 7 5.08 -1.34 7.48
C ILE A 7 4.49 -2.45 6.61
N CYS A 8 3.86 -2.10 5.49
CA CYS A 8 3.36 -3.06 4.52
C CYS A 8 4.36 -3.17 3.37
N ALA A 9 4.92 -4.36 3.13
CA ALA A 9 5.78 -4.62 1.98
C ALA A 9 4.91 -4.78 0.71
N ALA A 10 4.71 -3.69 -0.01
CA ALA A 10 4.29 -3.68 -1.40
C ALA A 10 5.38 -4.31 -2.28
N GLN A 11 4.98 -5.24 -3.13
CA GLN A 11 5.90 -5.79 -4.13
C GLN A 11 5.82 -4.94 -5.39
N ASP A 12 6.90 -4.23 -5.71
CA ASP A 12 6.94 -3.38 -6.90
C ASP A 12 6.78 -4.22 -8.17
N THR A 13 5.89 -3.78 -9.06
CA THR A 13 5.64 -4.43 -10.35
C THR A 13 5.88 -3.47 -11.50
N ILE A 14 6.38 -4.01 -12.62
CA ILE A 14 6.43 -3.32 -13.91
C ILE A 14 5.46 -4.03 -14.87
N LYS A 15 4.45 -3.31 -15.36
CA LYS A 15 3.38 -3.87 -16.21
C LYS A 15 2.71 -5.11 -15.58
N GLY A 16 2.48 -5.07 -14.26
CA GLY A 16 1.82 -6.15 -13.51
C GLY A 16 2.69 -7.38 -13.23
N LYS A 17 3.99 -7.35 -13.56
CA LYS A 17 4.95 -8.41 -13.22
C LYS A 17 5.92 -7.93 -12.14
N PRO A 18 6.28 -8.78 -11.17
CA PRO A 18 7.32 -8.46 -10.19
C PRO A 18 8.61 -8.00 -10.88
N ILE A 19 9.28 -7.01 -10.32
CA ILE A 19 10.59 -6.61 -10.79
C ILE A 19 11.61 -7.65 -10.29
N GLU A 20 12.19 -8.44 -11.20
CA GLU A 20 13.18 -9.48 -10.86
C GLU A 20 14.64 -9.04 -11.13
N ASN A 21 14.83 -7.97 -11.90
CA ASN A 21 16.16 -7.53 -12.30
C ASN A 21 16.89 -6.81 -11.15
N SER A 22 17.89 -7.46 -10.58
CA SER A 22 18.69 -6.96 -9.44
C SER A 22 19.39 -5.61 -9.70
N THR A 23 19.81 -5.35 -10.95
CA THR A 23 20.44 -4.06 -11.31
C THR A 23 19.41 -2.94 -11.33
N LEU A 24 18.20 -3.22 -11.82
CA LEU A 24 17.10 -2.27 -11.81
C LEU A 24 16.63 -1.98 -10.38
N ILE A 25 16.47 -3.01 -9.55
CA ILE A 25 16.10 -2.86 -8.13
C ILE A 25 17.10 -1.96 -7.40
N LYS A 26 18.40 -2.19 -7.60
CA LYS A 26 19.46 -1.37 -7.00
C LYS A 26 19.39 0.09 -7.44
N LYS A 27 19.18 0.34 -8.74
CA LYS A 27 19.02 1.71 -9.25
C LYS A 27 17.79 2.41 -8.68
N LEU A 28 16.69 1.69 -8.50
CA LEU A 28 15.46 2.23 -7.93
C LEU A 28 15.63 2.60 -6.45
N LEU A 29 16.35 1.77 -5.67
CA LEU A 29 16.72 2.04 -4.28
C LEU A 29 17.61 3.30 -4.12
N GLU A 30 18.46 3.57 -5.11
CA GLU A 30 19.45 4.66 -5.12
C GLU A 30 18.89 5.98 -5.67
N LEU A 31 17.62 6.04 -6.10
CA LEU A 31 17.00 7.29 -6.58
C LEU A 31 16.91 8.31 -5.44
N SER A 32 17.46 9.51 -5.68
CA SER A 32 17.52 10.64 -4.75
C SER A 32 16.15 11.14 -4.28
N ASP A 33 15.09 10.83 -5.04
CA ASP A 33 13.71 11.29 -4.82
C ASP A 33 12.79 10.19 -4.28
N SER A 34 13.33 9.15 -3.63
CA SER A 34 12.47 8.25 -2.88
C SER A 34 11.87 9.02 -1.68
N LYS A 35 10.68 9.61 -1.88
CA LYS A 35 9.81 10.10 -0.80
C LYS A 35 9.40 8.98 0.18
N THR A 36 9.87 7.76 -0.07
CA THR A 36 9.71 6.55 0.73
C THR A 36 10.92 6.25 1.63
N GLU A 37 11.84 7.21 1.84
CA GLU A 37 12.98 7.06 2.78
C GLU A 37 13.85 5.81 2.53
N HIS A 38 14.20 5.53 1.27
CA HIS A 38 14.94 4.32 0.86
C HIS A 38 14.20 2.99 1.08
N LEU A 39 12.88 3.03 1.20
CA LEU A 39 12.03 1.84 1.35
C LEU A 39 11.13 1.66 0.11
N PRO A 40 11.68 1.30 -1.06
CA PRO A 40 10.86 0.93 -2.21
C PRO A 40 10.04 -0.30 -1.87
N GLY A 41 8.80 -0.30 -2.32
CA GLY A 41 7.86 -1.32 -1.93
C GLY A 41 7.43 -1.26 -0.46
N LEU A 42 7.64 -0.19 0.31
CA LEU A 42 6.95 -0.03 1.60
C LEU A 42 5.83 1.00 1.48
N PHE A 43 4.59 0.55 1.64
CA PHE A 43 3.45 1.43 1.78
C PHE A 43 3.19 1.65 3.27
N THR A 44 3.52 2.84 3.78
CA THR A 44 3.21 3.23 5.15
C THR A 44 1.72 3.50 5.27
N LEU A 45 0.99 2.53 5.81
CA LEU A 45 -0.42 2.70 6.18
C LEU A 45 -0.49 3.31 7.57
N VAL A 46 -0.94 4.56 7.64
CA VAL A 46 -1.05 5.32 8.90
C VAL A 46 -2.51 5.59 9.19
N PRO A 47 -3.07 5.11 10.32
CA PRO A 47 -4.44 5.44 10.70
C PRO A 47 -4.69 6.95 10.66
N GLY A 48 -5.73 7.36 9.94
CA GLY A 48 -6.05 8.76 9.67
C GLY A 48 -5.60 9.27 8.30
N MET A 49 -4.81 8.52 7.53
CA MET A 49 -4.40 8.95 6.20
C MET A 49 -5.60 8.96 5.22
N PRO A 50 -5.70 9.96 4.34
CA PRO A 50 -6.69 9.95 3.27
C PRO A 50 -6.37 8.84 2.27
N VAL A 51 -7.40 8.14 1.83
CA VAL A 51 -7.33 7.08 0.81
C VAL A 51 -8.44 7.27 -0.22
N ILE A 52 -8.27 6.68 -1.40
CA ILE A 52 -9.27 6.72 -2.46
C ILE A 52 -9.67 5.28 -2.79
N LEU A 53 -10.98 5.03 -2.87
CA LEU A 53 -11.49 3.76 -3.34
C LEU A 53 -11.23 3.65 -4.85
N THR A 54 -10.58 2.58 -5.30
CA THR A 54 -10.21 2.42 -6.72
C THR A 54 -11.15 1.47 -7.48
N GLN A 55 -12.08 0.84 -6.79
CA GLN A 55 -13.03 -0.13 -7.33
C GLN A 55 -14.41 0.06 -6.70
N ASN A 56 -15.46 -0.26 -7.43
CA ASN A 56 -16.83 -0.24 -6.89
C ASN A 56 -17.02 -1.43 -5.96
N MET A 57 -17.44 -1.18 -4.72
CA MET A 57 -17.66 -2.21 -3.71
C MET A 57 -19.15 -2.42 -3.42
N ALA A 58 -19.87 -1.33 -3.11
CA ALA A 58 -21.29 -1.36 -2.81
C ALA A 58 -21.92 -0.03 -3.26
N ILE A 59 -22.27 0.04 -4.53
CA ILE A 59 -22.74 1.27 -5.19
C ILE A 59 -23.98 1.84 -4.49
N GLU A 60 -24.90 0.97 -4.06
CA GLU A 60 -26.14 1.35 -3.36
C GLU A 60 -25.88 1.99 -1.98
N LEU A 61 -24.72 1.72 -1.38
CA LEU A 61 -24.27 2.29 -0.11
C LEU A 61 -23.31 3.47 -0.32
N GLY A 62 -23.11 3.91 -1.57
CA GLY A 62 -22.18 5.00 -1.91
C GLY A 62 -20.71 4.58 -1.98
N LEU A 63 -20.36 3.30 -1.79
CA LEU A 63 -18.98 2.81 -1.88
C LEU A 63 -18.56 2.61 -3.34
N ILE A 64 -18.20 3.72 -3.99
CA ILE A 64 -17.86 3.80 -5.42
C ILE A 64 -16.41 4.23 -5.66
N ASN A 65 -15.88 3.87 -6.82
CA ASN A 65 -14.57 4.30 -7.28
C ASN A 65 -14.46 5.84 -7.29
N GLY A 66 -13.37 6.37 -6.76
CA GLY A 66 -13.10 7.80 -6.65
C GLY A 66 -13.54 8.42 -5.32
N MET A 67 -14.22 7.69 -4.45
CA MET A 67 -14.61 8.18 -3.13
C MET A 67 -13.40 8.37 -2.22
N ASN A 68 -13.31 9.52 -1.56
CA ASN A 68 -12.28 9.84 -0.58
C ASN A 68 -12.69 9.32 0.79
N GLU A 69 -11.82 8.54 1.43
CA GLU A 69 -12.05 7.92 2.72
C GLU A 69 -10.83 8.07 3.63
N ILE A 70 -10.97 7.60 4.87
CA ILE A 70 -9.91 7.61 5.85
C ILE A 70 -9.51 6.17 6.16
N PHE A 71 -8.22 5.85 6.01
CA PHE A 71 -7.69 4.57 6.46
C PHE A 71 -7.77 4.51 7.99
N ARG A 72 -8.52 3.53 8.51
CA ARG A 72 -8.71 3.38 9.96
C ARG A 72 -7.74 2.37 10.56
N GLN A 73 -7.70 1.15 10.03
CA GLN A 73 -6.89 0.04 10.54
C GLN A 73 -6.78 -1.07 9.49
N LEU A 74 -5.74 -1.91 9.64
CA LEU A 74 -5.63 -3.19 8.94
C LEU A 74 -6.08 -4.30 9.89
N VAL A 75 -6.98 -5.16 9.44
CA VAL A 75 -7.44 -6.35 10.18
C VAL A 75 -7.04 -7.57 9.36
N PHE A 76 -6.30 -8.49 9.97
CA PHE A 76 -6.00 -9.79 9.37
C PHE A 76 -7.16 -10.73 9.69
N GLU A 77 -7.74 -11.36 8.68
CA GLU A 77 -8.60 -12.52 8.90
C GLU A 77 -7.68 -13.69 9.26
N GLU A 78 -7.89 -14.32 10.43
CA GLU A 78 -7.31 -15.64 10.67
C GLU A 78 -7.96 -16.59 9.67
N GLU A 79 -7.22 -16.97 8.62
CA GLU A 79 -7.56 -18.17 7.89
C GLU A 79 -7.62 -19.30 8.92
N SER A 80 -8.80 -19.89 9.06
CA SER A 80 -9.02 -21.11 9.84
C SER A 80 -8.22 -22.22 9.14
N VAL A 81 -6.93 -22.35 9.49
CA VAL A 81 -6.08 -23.44 9.03
C VAL A 81 -6.76 -24.73 9.47
N SER A 82 -7.40 -25.40 8.52
CA SER A 82 -8.02 -26.71 8.66
C SER A 82 -7.09 -27.75 8.06
#